data_AF-A0A7R9HE96-F1
#
_entry.id   AF-A0A7R9HE96-F1
#
_cell.length_a   1.000
_cell.length_b   1.000
_cell.length_c   1.000
_cell.angle_alpha   90.00
_cell.angle_beta   90.00
_cell.angle_gamma   90.00
#
_symmetry.space_group_name_H-M   'P 1'
#
loop_
_entity.id
_entity.type
_entity.pdbx_description
1 polymer ?
#
loop_
_entity_poly.entity_id
_entity_poly.type
_entity_poly.pdbx_seq_one_letter_code
_entity_poly.pdbx_strand_id
1 'polypeptide(L)'
;MPEQFLEVSMQLVFENKCLSSNLRSAIVEVDKDYPLGSFLPSIKTILRKTPALKADVKTVSYRNGEIKPPPNSNTLLIIAPISDLDKCGNFLDNKSIFVLARGSNKEIPKINHGLVLVMEQQFDGEKLLLLRKAVPIRKNVPVILLTGDDWTWLAKIKTVLNNGIGDCSRVFVAVHTASLGDWRALIKQLSNEPKAEKLRY
;
A
#
# COMPACT_ATOMS: atom_id res chain seq x y z
N MET A 1 2.21 -20.19 -5.70
CA MET A 1 3.18 -19.14 -5.33
C MET A 1 2.69 -17.71 -5.66
N PRO A 2 2.23 -17.36 -6.87
CA PRO A 2 1.70 -16.01 -7.15
C PRO A 2 0.52 -15.58 -6.26
N GLU A 3 -0.36 -16.51 -5.86
CA GLU A 3 -1.51 -16.20 -5.01
C GLU A 3 -1.12 -15.73 -3.60
N GLN A 4 -0.07 -16.32 -3.00
CA GLN A 4 0.42 -15.91 -1.68
C GLN A 4 1.04 -14.51 -1.75
N PHE A 5 1.83 -14.23 -2.79
CA PHE A 5 2.37 -12.89 -3.02
C PHE A 5 1.26 -11.86 -3.20
N LEU A 6 0.23 -12.19 -3.97
CA LEU A 6 -0.92 -11.34 -4.20
C LEU A 6 -1.71 -11.11 -2.89
N GLU A 7 -1.89 -12.14 -2.08
CA GLU A 7 -2.56 -12.04 -0.78
C GLU A 7 -1.79 -11.11 0.19
N VAL A 8 -0.48 -11.30 0.32
CA VAL A 8 0.38 -10.41 1.15
C VAL A 8 0.39 -8.99 0.60
N SER A 9 0.48 -8.83 -0.72
CA SER A 9 0.42 -7.50 -1.36
C SER A 9 -0.89 -6.80 -1.05
N MET A 10 -2.01 -7.52 -1.15
CA MET A 10 -3.33 -7.00 -0.84
C MET A 10 -3.45 -6.60 0.63
N GLN A 11 -2.96 -7.42 1.56
CA GLN A 11 -2.92 -7.07 2.98
C GLN A 11 -2.15 -5.76 3.21
N LEU A 12 -0.94 -5.64 2.65
CA LEU A 12 -0.12 -4.43 2.75
C LEU A 12 -0.81 -3.19 2.19
N VAL A 13 -1.45 -3.29 1.02
CA VAL A 13 -2.21 -2.20 0.39
C VAL A 13 -3.32 -1.70 1.31
N PHE A 14 -4.08 -2.62 1.91
CA PHE A 14 -5.21 -2.27 2.76
C PHE A 14 -4.81 -1.78 4.15
N GLU A 15 -3.72 -2.29 4.73
CA GLU A 15 -3.14 -1.79 5.97
C GLU A 15 -2.59 -0.36 5.80
N ASN A 16 -2.12 -0.01 4.60
CA ASN A 16 -1.51 1.27 4.29
C ASN A 16 -2.44 2.30 3.65
N LYS A 17 -3.75 2.01 3.53
CA LYS A 17 -4.72 2.94 2.94
C LYS A 17 -4.92 4.15 3.87
N CYS A 18 -4.72 5.36 3.36
CA CYS A 18 -5.21 6.56 4.05
C CYS A 18 -6.72 6.66 3.83
N LEU A 19 -7.49 6.40 4.89
CA LEU A 19 -8.94 6.56 4.92
C LEU A 19 -9.30 8.04 5.00
N SER A 20 -9.24 8.77 3.88
CA SER A 20 -9.61 10.20 3.86
C SER A 20 -10.88 10.51 3.06
N SER A 21 -11.69 9.53 2.65
CA SER A 21 -12.87 9.82 1.83
C SER A 21 -13.98 8.78 1.93
N ASN A 22 -15.23 9.25 1.82
CA ASN A 22 -16.45 8.46 1.59
C ASN A 22 -16.48 7.74 0.21
N LEU A 23 -15.40 7.79 -0.57
CA LEU A 23 -15.32 7.17 -1.89
C LEU A 23 -15.03 5.67 -1.78
N ARG A 24 -15.68 4.88 -2.62
CA ARG A 24 -15.39 3.45 -2.75
C ARG A 24 -13.95 3.27 -3.24
N SER A 25 -13.22 2.42 -2.52
CA SER A 25 -11.86 2.00 -2.89
C SER A 25 -11.92 1.12 -4.14
N ALA A 26 -10.98 1.30 -5.07
CA ALA A 26 -10.93 0.52 -6.31
C ALA A 26 -9.57 -0.17 -6.51
N ILE A 27 -9.62 -1.37 -7.07
CA ILE A 27 -8.46 -2.10 -7.62
C ILE A 27 -8.65 -2.16 -9.11
N VAL A 28 -7.62 -1.78 -9.84
CA VAL A 28 -7.68 -1.60 -11.29
C VAL A 28 -6.66 -2.51 -11.94
N GLU A 29 -7.11 -3.41 -12.81
CA GLU A 29 -6.22 -4.12 -13.73
C GLU A 29 -6.25 -3.46 -15.10
N VAL A 30 -5.07 -3.28 -15.69
CA VAL A 30 -4.94 -2.73 -17.04
C VAL A 30 -5.24 -3.84 -18.03
N ASP A 31 -6.33 -3.67 -18.80
CA ASP A 31 -6.73 -4.57 -19.87
C ASP A 31 -5.71 -4.48 -20.99
N LYS A 32 -4.94 -5.55 -21.14
CA LYS A 32 -4.04 -5.78 -22.26
C LYS A 32 -4.16 -7.26 -22.57
N ASP A 33 -3.96 -7.62 -23.83
CA ASP A 33 -3.65 -8.99 -24.26
C ASP A 33 -2.32 -9.43 -23.65
N TYR A 34 -2.33 -9.60 -22.33
CA TYR A 34 -1.17 -9.91 -21.54
C TYR A 34 -1.09 -11.43 -21.49
N PRO A 35 -0.01 -12.04 -22.04
CA PRO A 35 0.08 -13.49 -22.19
C PRO A 35 0.06 -14.22 -20.85
N LEU A 36 0.31 -13.52 -19.74
CA LEU A 36 0.40 -14.11 -18.41
C LEU A 36 -0.96 -14.20 -17.68
N GLY A 37 -2.06 -13.75 -18.30
CA GLY A 37 -3.42 -13.85 -17.77
C GLY A 37 -3.75 -12.81 -16.69
N SER A 38 -5.02 -12.77 -16.30
CA SER A 38 -5.60 -11.80 -15.35
C SER A 38 -5.47 -12.24 -13.90
N PHE A 39 -5.14 -11.30 -12.99
CA PHE A 39 -5.19 -11.51 -11.54
C PHE A 39 -6.57 -11.25 -10.93
N LEU A 40 -7.53 -10.69 -11.69
CA LEU A 40 -8.85 -10.32 -11.18
C LEU A 40 -9.61 -11.49 -10.51
N PRO A 41 -9.59 -12.73 -11.02
CA PRO A 41 -10.24 -13.86 -10.35
C PRO A 41 -9.65 -14.15 -8.96
N SER A 42 -8.33 -14.16 -8.85
CA SER A 42 -7.62 -14.38 -7.58
C SER A 42 -7.88 -13.23 -6.59
N ILE A 43 -7.90 -11.98 -7.06
CA ILE A 43 -8.22 -10.81 -6.24
C ILE A 43 -9.65 -10.87 -5.70
N LYS A 44 -10.63 -11.17 -6.56
CA LYS A 44 -12.02 -11.36 -6.14
C LYS A 44 -12.13 -12.47 -5.09
N THR A 45 -11.33 -13.52 -5.22
CA THR A 45 -11.28 -14.62 -4.25
C THR A 45 -10.70 -14.17 -2.90
N ILE A 46 -9.59 -13.42 -2.91
CA ILE A 46 -8.98 -12.85 -1.70
C ILE A 46 -9.96 -11.91 -0.98
N LEU A 47 -10.58 -10.97 -1.71
CA LEU A 47 -11.56 -10.04 -1.13
C LEU A 47 -12.77 -10.75 -0.51
N ARG A 48 -13.23 -11.87 -1.10
CA ARG A 48 -14.31 -12.69 -0.52
C ARG A 48 -13.89 -13.41 0.75
N LYS A 49 -12.64 -13.89 0.81
CA LYS A 49 -12.09 -14.60 1.98
C LYS A 49 -11.73 -13.65 3.13
N THR A 50 -11.55 -12.36 2.86
CA THR A 50 -11.15 -11.36 3.87
C THR A 50 -12.19 -10.23 3.99
N PRO A 51 -13.25 -10.40 4.80
CA PRO A 51 -14.37 -9.46 4.88
C PRO A 51 -14.00 -8.01 5.27
N ALA A 52 -12.85 -7.83 5.93
CA ALA A 52 -12.31 -6.52 6.28
C ALA A 52 -11.83 -5.71 5.05
N LEU A 53 -11.54 -6.39 3.93
CA LEU A 53 -11.08 -5.78 2.69
C LEU A 53 -12.27 -5.52 1.77
N LYS A 54 -12.60 -4.24 1.56
CA LYS A 54 -13.67 -3.83 0.66
C LYS A 54 -13.11 -2.92 -0.43
N ALA A 55 -13.11 -3.41 -1.67
CA ALA A 55 -12.78 -2.64 -2.85
C ALA A 55 -13.57 -3.13 -4.07
N ASP A 56 -13.93 -2.20 -4.94
CA ASP A 56 -14.47 -2.50 -6.26
C ASP A 56 -13.31 -2.93 -7.17
N VAL A 57 -13.48 -4.05 -7.87
CA VAL A 57 -12.45 -4.53 -8.81
C VAL A 57 -12.89 -4.17 -10.23
N LYS A 58 -12.07 -3.42 -10.96
CA LYS A 58 -12.35 -2.89 -12.30
C LYS A 58 -11.22 -3.21 -13.26
N THR A 59 -11.55 -3.24 -14.54
CA THR A 59 -10.57 -3.29 -15.62
C THR A 59 -10.58 -1.94 -16.35
N VAL A 60 -9.42 -1.45 -16.76
CA VAL A 60 -9.29 -0.23 -17.57
C VAL A 60 -8.50 -0.51 -18.82
N SER A 61 -8.97 0.00 -19.96
CA SER A 61 -8.26 -0.10 -21.23
C SER A 61 -7.39 1.12 -21.50
N TYR A 62 -6.43 0.96 -22.41
CA TYR A 62 -5.66 2.08 -22.95
C TYR A 62 -6.57 3.01 -23.75
N ARG A 63 -6.44 4.32 -23.52
CA ARG A 63 -7.06 5.35 -24.35
C ARG A 63 -5.98 6.35 -24.76
N ASN A 64 -5.67 6.39 -26.05
CA ASN A 64 -4.62 7.23 -26.64
C ASN A 64 -3.22 6.96 -26.05
N GLY A 65 -2.88 5.69 -25.78
CA GLY A 65 -1.58 5.30 -25.21
C GLY A 65 -1.44 5.53 -23.71
N GLU A 66 -2.47 6.08 -23.06
CA GLU A 66 -2.50 6.33 -21.61
C GLU A 66 -3.48 5.40 -20.89
N ILE A 67 -3.20 5.16 -19.61
CA ILE A 67 -4.09 4.45 -18.70
C ILE A 67 -4.81 5.52 -17.87
N LYS A 68 -6.15 5.51 -17.86
CA LYS A 68 -6.96 6.52 -17.14
C LYS A 68 -7.60 5.94 -15.89
N PRO A 69 -7.62 6.67 -14.77
CA PRO A 69 -8.30 6.22 -13.57
C PRO A 69 -9.82 6.14 -13.78
N PRO A 70 -10.51 5.20 -13.09
CA PRO A 70 -11.95 5.16 -13.13
C PRO A 70 -12.54 6.43 -12.50
N PRO A 71 -13.61 7.01 -13.08
CA PRO A 71 -14.25 8.20 -12.53
C PRO A 71 -14.74 7.94 -11.10
N ASN A 72 -14.60 8.94 -10.22
CA ASN A 72 -15.09 8.94 -8.84
C ASN A 72 -14.61 7.74 -7.98
N SER A 73 -13.41 7.22 -8.24
CA SER A 73 -12.85 6.10 -7.48
C SER A 73 -11.56 6.46 -6.77
N ASN A 74 -11.42 6.01 -5.53
CA ASN A 74 -10.14 6.07 -4.81
C ASN A 74 -9.35 4.80 -5.16
N THR A 75 -8.55 4.85 -6.24
CA THR A 75 -7.76 3.69 -6.68
C THR A 75 -6.69 3.39 -5.63
N LEU A 76 -6.69 2.18 -5.07
CA LEU A 76 -5.71 1.72 -4.09
C LEU A 76 -4.54 0.96 -4.74
N LEU A 77 -4.87 0.15 -5.75
CA LEU A 77 -3.93 -0.74 -6.42
C LEU A 77 -4.18 -0.72 -7.92
N ILE A 78 -3.09 -0.61 -8.68
CA ILE A 78 -3.08 -0.77 -10.13
C ILE A 78 -2.27 -2.02 -10.46
N ILE A 79 -2.76 -2.83 -11.36
CA ILE A 79 -2.09 -4.04 -11.82
C ILE A 79 -1.74 -3.82 -13.29
N ALA A 80 -0.45 -3.82 -13.59
CA ALA A 80 0.04 -3.46 -14.91
C ALA A 80 1.27 -4.29 -15.30
N PRO A 81 1.57 -4.43 -16.60
CA PRO A 81 2.84 -4.96 -17.04
C PRO A 81 4.01 -4.07 -16.59
N ILE A 82 5.18 -4.66 -16.32
CA ILE A 82 6.44 -3.94 -16.03
C ILE A 82 6.76 -2.95 -17.17
N SER A 83 6.51 -3.34 -18.42
CA SER A 83 6.72 -2.49 -19.60
C SER A 83 5.85 -1.22 -19.64
N ASP A 84 4.79 -1.14 -18.83
CA ASP A 84 3.80 -0.06 -18.85
C ASP A 84 3.82 0.78 -17.56
N LEU A 85 4.83 0.60 -16.69
CA LEU A 85 4.96 1.34 -15.43
C LEU A 85 5.03 2.85 -15.60
N ASP A 86 5.63 3.33 -16.69
CA ASP A 86 5.72 4.75 -17.03
C ASP A 86 4.35 5.36 -17.34
N LYS A 87 3.42 4.58 -17.88
CA LYS A 87 2.04 4.96 -18.22
C LYS A 87 1.11 4.99 -17.00
N CYS A 88 1.52 4.42 -15.86
CA CYS A 88 0.76 4.49 -14.61
C CYS A 88 0.85 5.88 -13.94
N GLY A 89 1.68 6.80 -14.44
CA GLY A 89 1.91 8.13 -13.86
C GLY A 89 0.64 8.92 -13.54
N ASN A 90 -0.36 8.88 -14.41
CA ASN A 90 -1.63 9.63 -14.26
C ASN A 90 -2.50 9.17 -13.07
N PHE A 91 -2.20 8.02 -12.47
CA PHE A 91 -2.84 7.61 -11.22
C PHE A 91 -2.11 8.13 -10.00
N LEU A 92 -0.81 8.36 -10.11
CA LEU A 92 0.10 8.58 -8.97
C LEU A 92 -0.05 9.95 -8.31
N ASP A 93 -0.96 10.81 -8.74
CA ASP A 93 -1.29 12.05 -8.04
C ASP A 93 -1.92 11.80 -6.66
N ASN A 94 -2.49 10.61 -6.47
CA ASN A 94 -2.96 10.16 -5.17
C ASN A 94 -1.79 9.53 -4.36
N LYS A 95 -1.53 10.10 -3.18
CA LYS A 95 -0.34 9.82 -2.33
C LYS A 95 -0.27 8.40 -1.77
N SER A 96 -1.29 7.57 -1.97
CA SER A 96 -1.42 6.24 -1.34
C SER A 96 -1.58 5.09 -2.34
N ILE A 97 -1.32 5.32 -3.63
CA ILE A 97 -1.46 4.28 -4.64
C ILE A 97 -0.28 3.31 -4.62
N PHE A 98 -0.62 2.03 -4.75
CA PHE A 98 0.29 0.94 -5.04
C PHE A 98 0.18 0.50 -6.50
N VAL A 99 1.28 -0.02 -7.05
CA VAL A 99 1.32 -0.64 -8.36
C VAL A 99 1.87 -2.05 -8.21
N LEU A 100 1.09 -3.04 -8.60
CA LEU A 100 1.53 -4.42 -8.77
C LEU A 100 1.95 -4.60 -10.24
N ALA A 101 3.26 -4.61 -10.47
CA ALA A 101 3.84 -4.83 -11.78
C ALA A 101 4.12 -6.31 -12.00
N ARG A 102 3.81 -6.82 -13.19
CA ARG A 102 4.15 -8.19 -13.62
C ARG A 102 4.94 -8.17 -14.93
N GLY A 103 5.92 -9.05 -15.08
CA GLY A 103 6.74 -9.14 -16.29
C GLY A 103 7.61 -10.38 -16.29
N SER A 104 8.43 -10.53 -17.34
CA SER A 104 9.46 -11.56 -17.35
C SER A 104 10.62 -11.21 -16.41
N ASN A 105 11.30 -12.22 -15.85
CA ASN A 105 12.51 -12.03 -15.05
C ASN A 105 13.63 -11.27 -15.77
N LYS A 106 13.66 -11.36 -17.11
CA LYS A 106 14.63 -10.66 -17.96
C LYS A 106 14.33 -9.17 -18.13
N GLU A 107 13.11 -8.73 -17.81
CA GLU A 107 12.75 -7.32 -17.89
C GLU A 107 13.41 -6.53 -16.75
N ILE A 108 14.04 -5.42 -17.13
CA ILE A 108 14.60 -4.43 -16.21
C ILE A 108 13.53 -3.36 -15.99
N PRO A 109 12.94 -3.27 -14.78
CA PRO A 109 11.88 -2.31 -14.52
C PRO A 109 12.43 -0.87 -14.52
N LYS A 110 11.90 -0.02 -15.39
CA LYS A 110 12.17 1.42 -15.38
C LYS A 110 11.27 2.10 -14.35
N ILE A 111 11.68 2.04 -13.09
CA ILE A 111 10.93 2.61 -11.97
C ILE A 111 11.08 4.14 -11.97
N ASN A 112 10.05 4.83 -12.47
CA ASN A 112 10.00 6.30 -12.59
C ASN A 112 8.93 6.90 -11.66
N HIS A 113 8.71 8.22 -11.75
CA HIS A 113 7.62 8.94 -11.06
C HIS A 113 7.68 8.91 -9.53
N GLY A 114 8.88 8.71 -8.98
CA GLY A 114 9.10 8.59 -7.54
C GLY A 114 8.53 7.29 -6.96
N LEU A 115 8.30 6.26 -7.77
CA LEU A 115 7.96 4.93 -7.28
C LEU A 115 9.18 4.30 -6.56
N VAL A 116 8.90 3.53 -5.51
CA VAL A 116 9.87 2.72 -4.77
C VAL A 116 9.37 1.30 -4.67
N LEU A 117 10.32 0.35 -4.69
CA LEU A 117 10.05 -1.06 -4.49
C LEU A 117 9.71 -1.34 -3.03
N VAL A 118 8.55 -1.95 -2.81
CA VAL A 118 8.07 -2.40 -1.50
C VAL A 118 8.35 -3.89 -1.33
N MET A 119 8.05 -4.68 -2.36
CA MET A 119 8.21 -6.13 -2.32
C MET A 119 8.48 -6.66 -3.74
N GLU A 120 9.34 -7.66 -3.85
CA GLU A 120 9.63 -8.36 -5.11
C GLU A 120 9.52 -9.87 -4.89
N GLN A 121 8.99 -10.57 -5.89
CA GLN A 121 9.01 -12.03 -5.97
C GLN A 121 9.28 -12.46 -7.41
N GLN A 122 10.14 -13.46 -7.56
CA GLN A 122 10.38 -14.13 -8.83
C GLN A 122 9.91 -15.59 -8.72
N PHE A 123 9.28 -16.10 -9.78
CA PHE A 123 8.88 -17.51 -9.91
C PHE A 123 8.67 -17.85 -11.40
N ASP A 124 8.99 -19.07 -11.83
CA ASP A 124 8.68 -19.61 -13.17
C ASP A 124 8.98 -18.68 -14.36
N GLY A 125 10.10 -17.93 -14.30
CA GLY A 125 10.48 -16.98 -15.36
C GLY A 125 9.74 -15.64 -15.32
N GLU A 126 8.84 -15.45 -14.36
CA GLU A 126 8.08 -14.22 -14.10
C GLU A 126 8.59 -13.48 -12.85
N LYS A 127 8.41 -12.16 -12.89
CA LYS A 127 8.71 -11.20 -11.83
C LYS A 127 7.46 -10.45 -11.44
N LEU A 128 7.20 -10.38 -10.14
CA LEU A 128 6.17 -9.53 -9.53
C LEU A 128 6.82 -8.47 -8.67
N LEU A 129 6.38 -7.22 -8.83
CA LEU A 129 6.87 -6.07 -8.09
C LEU A 129 5.68 -5.35 -7.46
N LEU A 130 5.67 -5.21 -6.14
CA LEU A 130 4.80 -4.26 -5.47
C LEU A 130 5.58 -2.95 -5.29
N LEU A 131 5.08 -1.90 -5.93
CA LEU A 131 5.66 -0.56 -5.94
C LEU A 131 4.71 0.40 -5.22
N ARG A 132 5.26 1.47 -4.66
CA ARG A 132 4.49 2.57 -4.05
C ARG A 132 5.15 3.90 -4.38
N LYS A 133 4.38 4.98 -4.56
CA LYS A 133 4.96 6.32 -4.66
C LYS A 133 5.63 6.70 -3.33
N ALA A 134 6.90 7.06 -3.39
CA ALA A 134 7.64 7.61 -2.26
C ALA A 134 6.94 8.88 -1.77
N VAL A 135 6.76 8.96 -0.46
CA VAL A 135 6.27 10.17 0.18
C VAL A 135 7.45 10.80 0.91
N PRO A 136 7.85 12.03 0.56
CA PRO A 136 8.95 12.72 1.22
C PRO A 136 8.73 12.75 2.74
N ILE A 137 9.75 12.35 3.48
CA ILE A 137 9.75 12.52 4.94
C ILE A 137 9.96 14.01 5.20
N ARG A 138 8.94 14.67 5.76
CA ARG A 138 9.06 16.09 6.14
C ARG A 138 10.11 16.24 7.25
N LYS A 139 10.85 17.35 7.25
CA LYS A 139 11.68 17.70 8.41
C LYS A 139 10.73 17.91 9.62
N ASN A 140 11.07 17.35 10.78
CA ASN A 140 10.30 17.41 12.04
C ASN A 140 9.10 16.44 12.17
N VAL A 141 9.28 15.16 11.80
CA VAL A 141 8.29 14.13 12.14
C VAL A 141 8.50 13.66 13.58
N PRO A 142 7.46 13.65 14.44
CA PRO A 142 7.58 13.10 15.79
C PRO A 142 8.00 11.63 15.76
N VAL A 143 8.98 11.28 16.59
CA VAL A 143 9.41 9.91 16.86
C VAL A 143 9.14 9.61 18.32
N ILE A 144 8.40 8.55 18.60
CA ILE A 144 8.10 8.08 19.95
C ILE A 144 8.82 6.76 20.15
N LEU A 145 9.70 6.73 21.15
CA LEU A 145 10.45 5.54 21.52
C LEU A 145 9.66 4.71 22.52
N LEU A 146 9.46 3.44 22.20
CA LEU A 146 8.81 2.46 23.06
C LEU A 146 9.92 1.69 23.74
N THR A 147 9.91 1.74 25.07
CA THR A 147 10.85 1.00 25.92
C THR A 147 10.05 0.24 26.97
N GLY A 148 10.56 -0.91 27.43
CA GLY A 148 9.92 -1.67 28.52
C GLY A 148 9.99 -0.97 29.88
N ASP A 149 10.88 0.01 30.01
CA ASP A 149 11.14 0.73 31.27
C ASP A 149 10.27 1.99 31.43
N ASP A 150 9.74 2.54 30.34
CA ASP A 150 8.86 3.72 30.33
C ASP A 150 7.51 3.42 29.67
N TRP A 151 6.48 3.07 30.44
CA TRP A 151 5.13 2.82 29.91
C TRP A 151 4.33 4.10 29.59
N THR A 152 4.91 5.29 29.77
CA THR A 152 4.24 6.56 29.42
C THR A 152 4.16 6.81 27.91
N TRP A 153 4.86 6.00 27.10
CA TRP A 153 4.82 6.11 25.63
C TRP A 153 3.40 6.04 25.09
N LEU A 154 2.49 5.28 25.71
CA LEU A 154 1.09 5.19 25.26
C LEU A 154 0.36 6.53 25.41
N ALA A 155 0.57 7.21 26.54
CA ALA A 155 0.03 8.55 26.75
C ALA A 155 0.64 9.56 25.76
N LYS A 156 1.96 9.48 25.52
CA LYS A 156 2.66 10.32 24.52
C LYS A 156 2.07 10.13 23.12
N ILE A 157 1.81 8.89 22.70
CA ILE A 157 1.16 8.59 21.41
C ILE A 157 -0.21 9.27 21.33
N LYS A 158 -1.06 9.10 22.36
CA LYS A 158 -2.40 9.70 22.40
C LYS A 158 -2.35 11.22 22.32
N THR A 159 -1.47 11.84 23.11
CA THR A 159 -1.28 13.30 23.10
C THR A 159 -0.85 13.78 21.71
N VAL A 160 0.12 13.12 21.08
CA VAL A 160 0.63 13.50 19.76
C VAL A 160 -0.43 13.31 18.66
N LEU A 161 -1.21 12.24 18.71
CA LEU A 161 -2.32 12.01 17.76
C LEU A 161 -3.46 13.04 17.93
N ASN A 162 -3.74 13.46 19.18
CA ASN A 162 -4.80 14.41 19.49
C ASN A 162 -4.43 15.86 19.23
N ASN A 163 -3.18 16.26 19.49
CA ASN A 163 -2.73 17.66 19.43
C ASN A 163 -2.43 18.18 18.01
N GLY A 164 -3.09 17.63 17.00
CA GLY A 164 -3.19 18.29 15.70
C GLY A 164 -1.87 18.31 14.92
N ILE A 165 -1.25 17.16 14.73
CA ILE A 165 -0.37 17.01 13.57
C ILE A 165 -1.28 17.06 12.34
N GLY A 166 -1.12 18.09 11.49
CA GLY A 166 -2.01 18.39 10.35
C GLY A 166 -2.30 17.18 9.47
N ASP A 167 -3.32 17.26 8.62
CA ASP A 167 -4.04 16.14 7.94
C ASP A 167 -3.22 15.07 7.20
N CYS A 168 -1.90 15.20 7.08
CA CYS A 168 -1.01 14.20 6.46
C CYS A 168 0.28 13.93 7.25
N SER A 169 0.31 14.32 8.51
CA SER A 169 1.53 14.20 9.31
C SER A 169 1.61 12.82 9.96
N ARG A 170 2.78 12.19 9.81
CA ARG A 170 3.07 10.86 10.34
C ARG A 170 3.61 10.97 11.76
N VAL A 171 3.54 9.88 12.51
CA VAL A 171 4.22 9.69 13.79
C VAL A 171 5.00 8.40 13.67
N PHE A 172 6.31 8.44 13.88
CA PHE A 172 7.11 7.23 13.92
C PHE A 172 7.14 6.67 15.33
N VAL A 173 6.90 5.38 15.44
CA VAL A 173 6.91 4.58 16.66
C VAL A 173 8.10 3.65 16.52
N ALA A 174 9.13 3.89 17.33
CA ALA A 174 10.34 3.08 17.30
C ALA A 174 10.38 2.20 18.54
N VAL A 175 10.57 0.89 18.38
CA VAL A 175 10.77 -0.03 19.52
C VAL A 175 12.26 -0.11 19.83
N HIS A 176 12.62 0.32 21.03
CA HIS A 176 13.96 0.17 21.55
C HIS A 176 13.91 -0.89 22.64
N THR A 177 14.60 -2.01 22.37
CA THR A 177 14.68 -3.26 23.16
C THR A 177 13.58 -4.29 22.90
N ALA A 178 13.98 -5.57 22.88
CA ALA A 178 13.13 -6.73 22.58
C ALA A 178 12.18 -7.14 23.73
N SER A 179 12.15 -6.39 24.84
CA SER A 179 11.41 -6.73 26.06
C SER A 179 9.93 -6.35 26.03
N LEU A 180 9.46 -5.69 24.97
CA LEU A 180 8.06 -5.23 24.84
C LEU A 180 7.05 -6.32 24.43
N GLY A 181 7.49 -7.59 24.32
CA GLY A 181 6.62 -8.73 24.08
C GLY A 181 6.23 -8.90 22.59
N ASP A 182 5.02 -9.43 22.35
CA ASP A 182 4.54 -9.74 21.00
C ASP A 182 4.24 -8.45 20.20
N TRP A 183 5.12 -8.15 19.24
CA TRP A 183 5.00 -7.03 18.32
C TRP A 183 3.65 -6.97 17.58
N ARG A 184 3.05 -8.12 17.25
CA ARG A 184 1.75 -8.16 16.57
C ARG A 184 0.63 -7.67 17.47
N ALA A 185 0.65 -8.06 18.74
CA ALA A 185 -0.32 -7.60 19.73
C ALA A 185 -0.21 -6.09 19.94
N LEU A 186 1.02 -5.57 20.00
CA LEU A 186 1.29 -4.14 20.12
C LEU A 186 0.79 -3.33 18.91
N ILE A 187 1.12 -3.74 17.68
CA ILE A 187 0.59 -3.09 16.46
C ILE A 187 -0.93 -3.12 16.45
N LYS A 188 -1.55 -4.25 16.81
CA LYS A 188 -3.01 -4.38 16.85
C LYS A 188 -3.64 -3.43 17.86
N GLN A 189 -3.03 -3.27 19.04
CA GLN A 189 -3.49 -2.32 20.04
C GLN A 189 -3.37 -0.87 19.53
N LEU A 190 -2.21 -0.50 18.98
CA LEU A 190 -1.96 0.83 18.43
C LEU A 190 -2.89 1.16 17.26
N SER A 191 -3.20 0.17 16.42
CA SER A 191 -4.09 0.32 15.26
C SER A 191 -5.55 0.62 15.64
N ASN A 192 -5.94 0.37 16.89
CA ASN A 192 -7.27 0.70 17.41
C ASN A 192 -7.36 2.11 18.03
N GLU A 193 -6.24 2.84 18.13
CA GLU A 193 -6.25 4.20 18.65
C GLU A 193 -6.89 5.19 17.66
N PRO A 194 -7.60 6.24 18.13
CA PRO A 194 -8.08 7.29 17.26
C PRO A 194 -6.94 7.92 16.45
N LYS A 195 -7.12 8.04 15.13
CA LYS A 195 -6.12 8.55 14.18
C LYS A 195 -4.87 7.66 14.01
N ALA A 196 -4.97 6.37 14.35
CA ALA A 196 -3.86 5.40 14.21
C ALA A 196 -3.31 5.29 12.77
N GLU A 197 -4.07 5.69 11.74
CA GLU A 197 -3.59 5.76 10.35
C GLU A 197 -2.39 6.70 10.15
N LYS A 198 -2.09 7.56 11.14
CA LYS A 198 -0.91 8.42 11.19
C LYS A 198 0.33 7.74 11.75
N LEU A 199 0.19 6.64 12.48
CA LEU A 199 1.32 5.90 13.07
C LEU A 199 2.10 5.15 11.98
N ARG A 200 3.42 5.14 12.12
CA ARG A 200 4.38 4.36 11.31
C ARG A 200 5.28 3.64 12.29
N TYR A 201 5.42 2.34 12.13
CA TYR A 201 6.16 1.45 13.01
C TYR A 201 7.12 0.59 12.19
#